data_AF-A0A9D6DHK3-F1
#
_entry.id   AF-A0A9D6DHK3-F1
#
_cell.length_a   1.000
_cell.length_b   1.000
_cell.length_c   1.000
_cell.angle_alpha   90.00
_cell.angle_beta   90.00
_cell.angle_gamma   90.00
#
_symmetry.space_group_name_H-M   'P 1'
#
loop_
_entity.id
_entity.type
_entity.pdbx_description
1 polymer ?
#
loop_
_entity_poly.entity_id
_entity_poly.type
_entity_poly.pdbx_seq_one_letter_code
_entity_poly.pdbx_strand_id
1 'polypeptide(L)'
;SVELNRELGAFVLEHAATRVDLHRPELTIHVEVLPAETFVYLDKVPGPGGLPVGASGTVAALLSGGIDSPVAAWRLIKRGCRVLFVHFHSVPYLPATSQAKARALVERLTEWQYESRLLLVPFGEIQREVVLSVPPPARVVVYRRLMIRIAETLARRAGAQAMVTGESLGQVASQTLANLARIDEAAGMPVFRPLIGTDKLEITGEAKRLGTFEISIEPDADCCTLFVPAHPATRMSAEEVGAVEARLDVARLVAQGADGAVTETFAFPGAGAPVA
;
A
#
# COMPACT_ATOMS: atom_id res chain seq x y z
N SER A 1 14.29 39.52 9.13
CA SER A 1 14.38 40.99 9.27
C SER A 1 15.40 41.51 8.27
N VAL A 2 15.15 42.63 7.58
CA VAL A 2 16.08 43.20 6.57
C VAL A 2 17.38 43.68 7.22
N GLU A 3 17.29 44.24 8.43
CA GLU A 3 18.45 44.73 9.19
C GLU A 3 19.39 43.58 9.58
N LEU A 4 18.84 42.51 10.15
CA LEU A 4 19.58 41.29 10.48
C LEU A 4 20.27 40.69 9.25
N ASN A 5 19.58 40.62 8.12
CA ASN A 5 20.16 40.10 6.88
C ASN A 5 21.34 40.96 6.38
N ARG A 6 21.29 42.29 6.59
CA ARG A 6 22.39 43.20 6.21
C ARG A 6 23.59 43.03 7.12
N GLU A 7 23.39 42.99 8.43
CA GLU A 7 24.47 42.81 9.40
C GLU A 7 25.18 41.46 9.21
N LEU A 8 24.40 40.38 9.08
CA LEU A 8 24.96 39.06 8.83
C LEU A 8 25.65 38.97 7.46
N GLY A 9 25.07 39.57 6.42
CA GLY A 9 25.69 39.63 5.10
C GLY A 9 27.03 40.37 5.12
N ALA A 10 27.10 41.50 5.83
CA ALA A 10 28.33 42.26 6.01
C ALA A 10 29.38 41.45 6.77
N PHE A 11 28.99 40.80 7.89
CA PHE A 11 29.89 39.93 8.65
C PHE A 11 30.50 38.82 7.79
N VAL A 12 29.71 38.18 6.92
CA VAL A 12 30.21 37.14 6.00
C VAL A 12 31.19 37.71 4.97
N LEU A 13 30.89 38.89 4.40
CA LEU A 13 31.78 39.54 3.43
C LEU A 13 33.12 39.95 4.03
N GLU A 14 33.17 40.28 5.33
CA GLU A 14 34.40 40.60 6.05
C GLU A 14 35.29 39.38 6.28
N HIS A 15 34.70 38.19 6.37
CA HIS A 15 35.40 36.96 6.75
C HIS A 15 35.60 35.97 5.59
N ALA A 16 34.99 36.21 4.44
CA ALA A 16 35.09 35.35 3.26
C ALA A 16 35.17 36.16 1.97
N ALA A 17 36.04 35.73 1.05
CA ALA A 17 36.15 36.29 -0.29
C ALA A 17 34.95 35.85 -1.16
N THR A 18 33.81 36.52 -0.98
CA THR A 18 32.54 36.18 -1.64
C THR A 18 31.77 37.45 -2.05
N ARG A 19 30.59 37.27 -2.68
CA ARG A 19 29.66 38.34 -3.03
C ARG A 19 28.23 37.94 -2.68
N VAL A 20 27.37 38.93 -2.42
CA VAL A 20 25.94 38.69 -2.21
C VAL A 20 25.20 38.66 -3.54
N ASP A 21 24.45 37.59 -3.79
CA ASP A 21 23.53 37.46 -4.92
C ASP A 21 22.14 37.08 -4.38
N LEU A 22 21.15 37.98 -4.52
CA LEU A 22 19.79 37.76 -4.03
C LEU A 22 18.90 36.99 -5.03
N HIS A 23 19.36 36.80 -6.27
CA HIS A 23 18.61 36.14 -7.32
C HIS A 23 19.05 34.68 -7.50
N ARG A 24 20.35 34.43 -7.48
CA ARG A 24 20.95 33.10 -7.70
C ARG A 24 22.12 32.85 -6.75
N PRO A 25 21.89 32.81 -5.43
CA PRO A 25 22.94 32.50 -4.46
C PRO A 25 23.47 31.08 -4.67
N GLU A 26 24.79 30.92 -4.57
CA GLU A 26 25.45 29.60 -4.52
C GLU A 26 25.27 28.92 -3.16
N LEU A 27 25.17 29.74 -2.10
CA LEU A 27 24.90 29.29 -0.73
C LEU A 27 23.90 30.27 -0.10
N THR A 28 22.84 29.74 0.49
CA THR A 28 21.89 30.55 1.28
C THR A 28 22.09 30.23 2.75
N ILE A 29 22.38 31.26 3.55
CA ILE A 29 22.46 31.12 5.01
C ILE A 29 21.09 31.48 5.58
N HIS A 30 20.45 30.50 6.22
CA HIS A 30 19.18 30.70 6.89
C HIS A 30 19.40 30.91 8.38
N VAL A 31 18.74 31.93 8.92
CA VAL A 31 18.77 32.24 10.36
C VAL A 31 17.34 32.33 10.87
N GLU A 32 16.99 31.44 11.79
CA GLU A 32 15.72 31.46 12.52
C GLU A 32 15.96 31.88 13.96
N VAL A 33 15.41 33.04 14.34
CA VAL A 33 15.51 33.58 15.69
C VAL A 33 14.23 33.26 16.44
N LEU A 34 14.33 32.41 17.46
CA LEU A 34 13.26 32.07 18.40
C LEU A 34 13.49 32.80 19.74
N PRO A 35 12.50 32.86 20.65
CA PRO A 35 12.63 33.59 21.92
C PRO A 35 13.79 33.14 22.81
N ALA A 36 14.18 31.86 22.75
CA ALA A 36 15.23 31.28 23.60
C ALA A 36 16.51 30.90 22.83
N GLU A 37 16.43 30.76 21.51
CA GLU A 37 17.46 30.10 20.71
C GLU A 37 17.53 30.70 19.30
N THR A 38 18.69 30.60 18.66
CA THR A 38 18.87 30.98 17.25
C THR A 38 19.43 29.79 16.49
N PHE A 39 18.74 29.37 15.43
CA PHE A 39 19.19 28.32 14.52
C PHE A 39 19.83 28.93 13.28
N VAL A 40 20.99 28.42 12.90
CA VAL A 40 21.67 28.74 11.65
C VAL A 40 21.84 27.46 10.84
N TYR A 41 21.36 27.46 9.61
CA TYR A 41 21.47 26.30 8.72
C TYR A 41 21.66 26.75 7.27
N LEU A 42 22.24 25.85 6.47
CA LEU A 42 22.58 26.10 5.07
C LEU A 42 21.66 25.34 4.12
N ASP A 43 21.36 24.10 4.48
CA ASP A 43 20.57 23.20 3.66
C ASP A 43 19.17 23.01 4.22
N LYS A 44 18.19 23.00 3.32
CA LYS A 44 16.81 22.59 3.62
C LYS A 44 16.49 21.36 2.81
N VAL A 45 16.50 20.20 3.45
CA VAL A 45 16.13 18.93 2.81
C VAL A 45 14.61 18.76 2.90
N PRO A 46 13.87 18.75 1.78
CA PRO A 46 12.44 18.51 1.83
C PRO A 46 12.15 17.08 2.29
N GLY A 47 11.31 16.95 3.31
CA GLY A 47 10.74 15.67 3.67
C GLY A 47 9.71 15.18 2.65
N PRO A 48 9.09 14.01 2.88
CA PRO A 48 8.08 13.44 1.97
C PRO A 48 6.79 14.28 1.87
N GLY A 49 6.60 15.25 2.76
CA GLY A 49 5.35 15.97 2.96
C GLY A 49 4.24 15.04 3.47
N GLY A 50 2.98 15.41 3.24
CA GLY A 50 1.83 14.60 3.66
C GLY A 50 1.30 14.98 5.04
N LEU A 51 0.65 14.03 5.71
CA LEU A 51 0.04 14.18 7.03
C LEU A 51 0.65 13.19 8.04
N PRO A 52 0.69 13.52 9.34
CA PRO A 52 1.14 12.59 10.37
C PRO A 52 0.36 11.27 10.35
N VAL A 53 1.07 10.15 10.37
CA VAL A 53 0.47 8.81 10.37
C VAL A 53 -0.43 8.63 11.59
N GLY A 54 -1.65 8.13 11.35
CA GLY A 54 -2.69 7.96 12.36
C GLY A 54 -3.68 9.13 12.47
N ALA A 55 -3.35 10.31 11.95
CA ALA A 55 -4.24 11.48 12.00
C ALA A 55 -5.53 11.29 11.18
N SER A 56 -5.52 10.39 10.19
CA SER A 56 -6.65 10.11 9.30
C SER A 56 -7.31 8.74 9.58
N GLY A 57 -7.02 8.12 10.73
CA GLY A 57 -7.56 6.81 11.10
C GLY A 57 -6.80 5.63 10.52
N THR A 58 -7.46 4.47 10.49
CA THR A 58 -6.86 3.19 10.08
C THR A 58 -7.54 2.64 8.83
N VAL A 59 -6.77 2.11 7.89
CA VAL A 59 -7.26 1.44 6.68
C VAL A 59 -6.61 0.06 6.53
N ALA A 60 -7.28 -0.87 5.85
CA ALA A 60 -6.75 -2.19 5.53
C ALA A 60 -6.34 -2.29 4.05
N ALA A 61 -5.06 -2.41 3.76
CA ALA A 61 -4.56 -2.55 2.40
C ALA A 61 -4.44 -4.02 1.99
N LEU A 62 -5.06 -4.39 0.87
CA LEU A 62 -4.84 -5.68 0.22
C LEU A 62 -3.49 -5.62 -0.50
N LEU A 63 -2.48 -6.23 0.13
CA LEU A 63 -1.10 -6.25 -0.34
C LEU A 63 -0.86 -7.52 -1.17
N SER A 64 -0.58 -7.34 -2.45
CA SER A 64 -0.07 -8.39 -3.34
C SER A 64 1.47 -8.31 -3.46
N GLY A 65 2.08 -9.33 -4.06
CA GLY A 65 3.49 -9.30 -4.42
C GLY A 65 3.85 -8.41 -5.62
N GLY A 66 2.87 -7.70 -6.19
CA GLY A 66 3.07 -6.84 -7.36
C GLY A 66 3.48 -5.40 -7.02
N ILE A 67 3.81 -4.63 -8.05
CA ILE A 67 4.35 -3.27 -7.94
C ILE A 67 3.32 -2.28 -7.36
N ASP A 68 2.05 -2.46 -7.68
CA ASP A 68 1.02 -1.43 -7.51
C ASP A 68 0.54 -1.32 -6.05
N SER A 69 0.31 -2.45 -5.38
CA SER A 69 -0.31 -2.44 -4.04
C SER A 69 0.56 -1.80 -2.93
N PRO A 70 1.90 -1.94 -2.91
CA PRO A 70 2.76 -1.19 -2.00
C PRO A 70 2.68 0.32 -2.21
N VAL A 71 2.64 0.76 -3.48
CA VAL A 71 2.51 2.19 -3.82
C VAL A 71 1.18 2.74 -3.37
N ALA A 72 0.09 1.99 -3.59
CA ALA A 72 -1.24 2.38 -3.13
C ALA A 72 -1.30 2.50 -1.60
N ALA A 73 -0.74 1.53 -0.87
CA ALA A 73 -0.65 1.59 0.58
C ALA A 73 0.14 2.82 1.06
N TRP A 74 1.32 3.09 0.46
CA TRP A 74 2.13 4.25 0.81
C TRP A 74 1.39 5.58 0.57
N ARG A 75 0.60 5.71 -0.50
CA ARG A 75 -0.20 6.92 -0.74
C ARG A 75 -1.19 7.19 0.40
N LEU A 76 -1.76 6.17 1.04
CA LEU A 76 -2.60 6.35 2.24
C LEU A 76 -1.80 6.64 3.50
N ILE A 77 -0.62 6.02 3.67
CA ILE A 77 0.32 6.38 4.76
C ILE A 77 0.65 7.87 4.68
N LYS A 78 1.00 8.37 3.49
CA LYS A 78 1.27 9.80 3.23
C LYS A 78 0.06 10.70 3.51
N ARG A 79 -1.16 10.18 3.42
CA ARG A 79 -2.39 10.91 3.78
C ARG A 79 -2.77 10.75 5.25
N GLY A 80 -1.87 10.25 6.09
CA GLY A 80 -2.03 10.18 7.54
C GLY A 80 -2.80 8.96 8.01
N CYS A 81 -3.05 7.96 7.16
CA CYS A 81 -3.68 6.72 7.60
C CYS A 81 -2.64 5.75 8.17
N ARG A 82 -2.98 5.06 9.26
CA ARG A 82 -2.29 3.82 9.65
C ARG A 82 -2.75 2.71 8.71
N VAL A 83 -1.83 1.97 8.10
CA VAL A 83 -2.17 0.89 7.18
C VAL A 83 -1.94 -0.47 7.84
N LEU A 84 -3.01 -1.23 7.96
CA LEU A 84 -3.00 -2.66 8.24
C LEU A 84 -2.84 -3.42 6.91
N PHE A 85 -1.86 -4.31 6.80
CA PHE A 85 -1.64 -5.08 5.58
C PHE A 85 -2.37 -6.42 5.65
N VAL A 86 -3.05 -6.80 4.57
CA VAL A 86 -3.70 -8.10 4.39
C VAL A 86 -3.14 -8.73 3.13
N HIS A 87 -2.48 -9.88 3.27
CA HIS A 87 -1.89 -10.63 2.16
C HIS A 87 -2.48 -12.03 2.08
N PHE A 88 -2.99 -12.39 0.90
CA PHE A 88 -3.53 -13.72 0.64
C PHE A 88 -2.46 -14.62 0.05
N HIS A 89 -2.32 -15.85 0.55
CA HIS A 89 -1.35 -16.82 0.06
C HIS A 89 -1.97 -18.20 -0.14
N SER A 90 -1.30 -19.07 -0.90
CA SER A 90 -1.81 -20.42 -1.22
C SER A 90 -0.98 -21.57 -0.64
N VAL A 91 -0.12 -21.33 0.36
CA VAL A 91 0.48 -22.41 1.17
C VAL A 91 -0.61 -23.30 1.77
N PRO A 92 -0.50 -24.65 1.73
CA PRO A 92 0.66 -25.43 1.27
C PRO A 92 0.67 -25.80 -0.23
N TYR A 93 -0.30 -25.37 -1.04
CA TYR A 93 -0.36 -25.70 -2.47
C TYR A 93 0.73 -25.03 -3.30
N LEU A 94 1.20 -23.86 -2.88
CA LEU A 94 2.31 -23.13 -3.47
C LEU A 94 3.42 -22.90 -2.44
N PRO A 95 4.69 -22.71 -2.87
CA PRO A 95 5.79 -22.32 -1.99
C PRO A 95 5.49 -21.02 -1.22
N ALA A 96 6.12 -20.84 -0.07
CA ALA A 96 5.94 -19.65 0.80
C ALA A 96 6.62 -18.36 0.27
N THR A 97 7.03 -18.33 -1.00
CA THR A 97 7.75 -17.20 -1.61
C THR A 97 6.91 -15.92 -1.64
N SER A 98 5.59 -16.02 -1.87
CA SER A 98 4.69 -14.86 -1.82
C SER A 98 4.60 -14.25 -0.42
N GLN A 99 4.59 -15.08 0.64
CA GLN A 99 4.64 -14.58 2.02
C GLN A 99 5.96 -13.86 2.32
N ALA A 100 7.09 -14.46 1.91
CA ALA A 100 8.41 -13.84 2.10
C ALA A 100 8.49 -12.47 1.40
N LYS A 101 7.99 -12.38 0.17
CA LYS A 101 7.90 -11.12 -0.56
C LYS A 101 6.99 -10.10 0.14
N ALA A 102 5.82 -10.53 0.62
CA ALA A 102 4.91 -9.66 1.36
C ALA A 102 5.57 -9.10 2.64
N ARG A 103 6.34 -9.92 3.38
CA ARG A 103 7.11 -9.46 4.55
C ARG A 103 8.13 -8.41 4.16
N ALA A 104 8.94 -8.64 3.13
CA ALA A 104 9.93 -7.68 2.65
C ALA A 104 9.29 -6.34 2.20
N LEU A 105 8.13 -6.39 1.53
CA LEU A 105 7.37 -5.19 1.18
C LEU A 105 6.85 -4.44 2.42
N VAL A 106 6.34 -5.15 3.41
CA VAL A 106 5.88 -4.53 4.67
C VAL A 106 7.05 -3.95 5.46
N GLU A 107 8.21 -4.60 5.49
CA GLU A 107 9.42 -4.06 6.12
C GLU A 107 9.79 -2.70 5.50
N ARG A 108 9.86 -2.60 4.17
CA ARG A 108 10.09 -1.33 3.47
C ARG A 108 9.04 -0.27 3.78
N LEU A 109 7.76 -0.66 3.86
CA LEU A 109 6.67 0.28 4.16
C LEU A 109 6.63 0.69 5.64
N THR A 110 7.18 -0.12 6.54
CA THR A 110 7.23 0.17 7.98
C THR A 110 8.14 1.37 8.25
N GLU A 111 9.13 1.66 7.42
CA GLU A 111 9.94 2.88 7.50
C GLU A 111 9.10 4.17 7.42
N TRP A 112 7.91 4.10 6.84
CA TRP A 112 7.01 5.25 6.63
C TRP A 112 5.89 5.37 7.67
N GLN A 113 5.63 4.31 8.46
CA GLN A 113 4.59 4.32 9.50
C GLN A 113 5.05 3.80 10.88
N TYR A 114 6.34 3.49 11.01
CA TYR A 114 7.08 3.03 12.20
C TYR A 114 6.63 1.68 12.79
N GLU A 115 5.34 1.36 12.74
CA GLU A 115 4.80 0.10 13.21
C GLU A 115 3.77 -0.42 12.21
N SER A 116 3.95 -1.67 11.78
CA SER A 116 3.05 -2.32 10.84
C SER A 116 2.57 -3.66 11.36
N ARG A 117 1.37 -4.02 10.93
CA ARG A 117 0.80 -5.36 11.10
C ARG A 117 0.53 -5.97 9.73
N LEU A 118 0.94 -7.21 9.54
CA LEU A 118 0.66 -8.03 8.36
C LEU A 118 -0.23 -9.21 8.76
N LEU A 119 -1.38 -9.31 8.12
CA LEU A 119 -2.29 -10.45 8.22
C LEU A 119 -2.06 -11.37 7.02
N LEU A 120 -1.51 -12.55 7.27
CA LEU A 120 -1.30 -13.60 6.28
C LEU A 120 -2.53 -14.51 6.25
N VAL A 121 -3.27 -14.48 5.15
CA VAL A 121 -4.54 -15.20 4.98
C VAL A 121 -4.34 -16.44 4.11
N PRO A 122 -4.58 -17.66 4.64
CA PRO A 122 -4.51 -18.88 3.87
C PRO A 122 -5.73 -18.98 2.93
N PHE A 123 -5.50 -18.78 1.64
CA PHE A 123 -6.55 -18.72 0.63
C PHE A 123 -6.60 -19.95 -0.30
N GLY A 124 -5.55 -20.77 -0.31
CA GLY A 124 -5.43 -21.89 -1.26
C GLY A 124 -6.57 -22.92 -1.18
N GLU A 125 -7.01 -23.28 0.02
CA GLU A 125 -8.13 -24.23 0.20
C GLU A 125 -9.46 -23.60 -0.25
N ILE A 126 -9.67 -22.31 0.01
CA ILE A 126 -10.83 -21.55 -0.47
C ILE A 126 -10.86 -21.52 -2.01
N GLN A 127 -9.70 -21.30 -2.65
CA GLN A 127 -9.58 -21.36 -4.11
C GLN A 127 -9.93 -22.75 -4.65
N ARG A 128 -9.44 -23.82 -4.00
CA ARG A 128 -9.72 -25.19 -4.40
C ARG A 128 -11.22 -25.47 -4.41
N GLU A 129 -11.94 -25.05 -3.37
CA GLU A 129 -13.39 -25.22 -3.32
C GLU A 129 -14.12 -24.44 -4.42
N VAL A 130 -13.72 -23.20 -4.66
CA VAL A 130 -14.27 -22.38 -5.74
C VAL A 130 -14.03 -23.04 -7.10
N VAL A 131 -12.88 -23.68 -7.33
CA VAL A 131 -12.58 -24.39 -8.59
C VAL A 131 -13.55 -25.53 -8.86
N LEU A 132 -13.99 -26.23 -7.81
CA LEU A 132 -14.91 -27.37 -7.91
C LEU A 132 -16.34 -26.95 -8.24
N SER A 133 -16.75 -25.74 -7.84
CA SER A 133 -18.14 -25.28 -7.94
C SER A 133 -18.38 -24.17 -8.96
N VAL A 134 -17.33 -23.42 -9.33
CA VAL A 134 -17.43 -22.21 -10.16
C VAL A 134 -16.79 -22.42 -11.55
N PRO A 135 -17.51 -22.08 -12.64
CA PRO A 135 -16.99 -22.16 -14.00
C PRO A 135 -15.71 -21.32 -14.17
N PRO A 136 -14.72 -21.79 -14.95
CA PRO A 136 -13.43 -21.11 -15.12
C PRO A 136 -13.52 -19.60 -15.39
N PRO A 137 -14.35 -19.10 -16.32
CA PRO A 137 -14.39 -17.66 -16.64
C PRO A 137 -14.76 -16.76 -15.46
N ALA A 138 -15.54 -17.25 -14.49
CA ALA A 138 -16.04 -16.48 -13.36
C ALA A 138 -15.12 -16.49 -12.13
N ARG A 139 -14.14 -17.41 -12.08
CA ARG A 139 -13.34 -17.67 -10.88
C ARG A 139 -12.60 -16.44 -10.36
N VAL A 140 -12.00 -15.64 -11.25
CA VAL A 140 -11.22 -14.46 -10.84
C VAL A 140 -12.09 -13.42 -10.12
N VAL A 141 -13.31 -13.18 -10.61
CA VAL A 141 -14.25 -12.25 -9.96
C VAL A 141 -14.70 -12.80 -8.61
N VAL A 142 -15.00 -14.10 -8.53
CA VAL A 142 -15.38 -14.76 -7.26
C VAL A 142 -14.24 -14.74 -6.24
N TYR A 143 -13.00 -15.03 -6.65
CA TYR A 143 -11.82 -14.93 -5.78
C TYR A 143 -11.69 -13.53 -5.20
N ARG A 144 -11.75 -12.48 -6.03
CA ARG A 144 -11.65 -11.09 -5.57
C ARG A 144 -12.78 -10.70 -4.63
N ARG A 145 -14.01 -11.11 -4.90
CA ARG A 145 -15.16 -10.86 -4.01
C ARG A 145 -15.00 -11.55 -2.66
N LEU A 146 -14.48 -12.78 -2.61
CA LEU A 146 -14.15 -13.47 -1.36
C LEU A 146 -13.00 -12.78 -0.62
N MET A 147 -11.93 -12.39 -1.31
CA MET A 147 -10.82 -11.64 -0.73
C MET A 147 -11.30 -10.33 -0.10
N ILE A 148 -12.18 -9.59 -0.78
CA ILE A 148 -12.78 -8.35 -0.26
C ILE A 148 -13.58 -8.61 1.02
N ARG A 149 -14.45 -9.62 1.05
CA ARG A 149 -15.24 -9.95 2.26
C ARG A 149 -14.37 -10.42 3.44
N ILE A 150 -13.33 -11.20 3.17
CA ILE A 150 -12.37 -11.64 4.19
C ILE A 150 -11.58 -10.44 4.72
N ALA A 151 -11.04 -9.62 3.81
CA ALA A 151 -10.30 -8.40 4.17
C ALA A 151 -11.17 -7.43 4.96
N GLU A 152 -12.45 -7.26 4.61
CA GLU A 152 -13.40 -6.45 5.36
C GLU A 152 -13.60 -6.98 6.78
N THR A 153 -13.78 -8.29 6.94
CA THR A 153 -13.93 -8.91 8.26
C THR A 153 -12.71 -8.61 9.14
N LEU A 154 -11.50 -8.75 8.58
CA LEU A 154 -10.25 -8.45 9.27
C LEU A 154 -10.07 -6.95 9.55
N ALA A 155 -10.45 -6.10 8.58
CA ALA A 155 -10.43 -4.65 8.70
C ALA A 155 -11.30 -4.19 9.88
N ARG A 156 -12.55 -4.68 9.97
CA ARG A 156 -13.46 -4.36 11.07
C ARG A 156 -12.94 -4.83 12.42
N ARG A 157 -12.39 -6.06 12.51
CA ARG A 157 -11.74 -6.58 13.74
C ARG A 157 -10.59 -5.69 14.21
N ALA A 158 -9.91 -5.02 13.29
CA ALA A 158 -8.80 -4.12 13.57
C ALA A 158 -9.20 -2.64 13.70
N GLY A 159 -10.49 -2.30 13.63
CA GLY A 159 -10.97 -0.92 13.68
C GLY A 159 -10.66 -0.07 12.43
N ALA A 160 -10.35 -0.70 11.30
CA ALA A 160 -10.13 0.01 10.05
C ALA A 160 -11.47 0.50 9.45
N GLN A 161 -11.44 1.71 8.88
CA GLN A 161 -12.63 2.42 8.38
C GLN A 161 -12.83 2.26 6.86
N ALA A 162 -11.80 1.79 6.15
CA ALA A 162 -11.83 1.56 4.71
C ALA A 162 -10.80 0.49 4.31
N MET A 163 -10.99 -0.08 3.13
CA MET A 163 -9.99 -0.93 2.45
C MET A 163 -9.22 -0.13 1.41
N VAL A 164 -8.03 -0.60 1.05
CA VAL A 164 -7.18 -0.02 0.00
C VAL A 164 -6.77 -1.11 -0.97
N THR A 165 -6.87 -0.85 -2.26
CA THR A 165 -6.34 -1.73 -3.32
C THR A 165 -5.37 -0.98 -4.23
N GLY A 166 -4.44 -1.74 -4.82
CA GLY A 166 -3.55 -1.25 -5.88
C GLY A 166 -4.15 -1.31 -7.28
N GLU A 167 -5.47 -1.25 -7.43
CA GLU A 167 -6.11 -1.37 -8.74
C GLU A 167 -5.95 -0.09 -9.57
N SER A 168 -5.61 -0.24 -10.86
CA SER A 168 -5.55 0.83 -11.86
C SER A 168 -6.48 0.51 -13.03
N LEU A 169 -7.21 1.49 -13.55
CA LEU A 169 -8.27 1.23 -14.53
C LEU A 169 -7.69 0.76 -15.87
N GLY A 170 -8.16 -0.40 -16.36
CA GLY A 170 -7.81 -0.91 -17.69
C GLY A 170 -6.45 -1.60 -17.79
N GLN A 171 -5.74 -1.82 -16.67
CA GLN A 171 -4.43 -2.47 -16.68
C GLN A 171 -4.51 -4.00 -16.89
N VAL A 172 -5.54 -4.65 -16.33
CA VAL A 172 -5.79 -6.10 -16.48
C VAL A 172 -7.28 -6.39 -16.66
N ALA A 173 -7.63 -7.59 -17.14
CA ALA A 173 -9.02 -8.00 -17.40
C ALA A 173 -9.97 -7.89 -16.20
N SER A 174 -9.46 -8.04 -14.98
CA SER A 174 -10.24 -7.89 -13.74
C SER A 174 -10.47 -6.44 -13.32
N GLN A 175 -9.77 -5.48 -13.95
CA GLN A 175 -9.82 -4.05 -13.62
C GLN A 175 -10.53 -3.24 -14.72
N THR A 176 -11.55 -3.84 -15.35
CA THR A 176 -12.51 -3.10 -16.19
C THR A 176 -13.56 -2.42 -15.31
N LEU A 177 -14.21 -1.35 -15.79
CA LEU A 177 -15.31 -0.70 -15.05
C LEU A 177 -16.39 -1.69 -14.61
N ALA A 178 -16.73 -2.65 -15.49
CA ALA A 178 -17.74 -3.66 -15.19
C ALA A 178 -17.29 -4.59 -14.06
N ASN A 179 -16.06 -5.10 -14.10
CA ASN A 179 -15.56 -6.00 -13.07
C ASN A 179 -15.27 -5.28 -11.75
N LEU A 180 -14.77 -4.03 -11.77
CA LEU A 180 -14.62 -3.23 -10.56
C LEU A 180 -15.97 -3.03 -9.86
N ALA A 181 -17.03 -2.68 -10.60
CA ALA A 181 -18.37 -2.57 -10.03
C ALA A 181 -18.85 -3.90 -9.42
N ARG A 182 -18.64 -5.03 -10.11
CA ARG A 182 -18.97 -6.35 -9.57
C ARG A 182 -18.14 -6.73 -8.34
N ILE A 183 -16.90 -6.27 -8.22
CA ILE A 183 -16.08 -6.56 -7.03
C ILE A 183 -16.52 -5.66 -5.87
N ASP A 184 -16.82 -4.38 -6.13
CA ASP A 184 -17.25 -3.40 -5.13
C ASP A 184 -18.57 -3.78 -4.47
N GLU A 185 -19.50 -4.41 -5.19
CA GLU A 185 -20.74 -4.95 -4.63
C GLU A 185 -20.53 -5.95 -3.48
N ALA A 186 -19.34 -6.54 -3.34
CA ALA A 186 -19.01 -7.42 -2.22
C ALA A 186 -18.48 -6.69 -0.98
N ALA A 187 -18.14 -5.40 -1.08
CA ALA A 187 -17.63 -4.60 0.02
C ALA A 187 -18.76 -3.91 0.79
N GLY A 188 -18.77 -4.06 2.12
CA GLY A 188 -19.64 -3.32 3.05
C GLY A 188 -18.98 -2.07 3.66
N MET A 189 -17.78 -1.69 3.20
CA MET A 189 -17.06 -0.47 3.60
C MET A 189 -16.37 0.18 2.39
N PRO A 190 -15.98 1.47 2.49
CA PRO A 190 -15.30 2.15 1.38
C PRO A 190 -14.03 1.42 0.92
N VAL A 191 -13.82 1.36 -0.40
CA VAL A 191 -12.61 0.82 -1.02
C VAL A 191 -11.88 1.96 -1.75
N PHE A 192 -10.74 2.37 -1.22
CA PHE A 192 -9.89 3.38 -1.83
C PHE A 192 -8.97 2.78 -2.89
N ARG A 193 -8.89 3.46 -4.04
CA ARG A 193 -8.05 3.09 -5.19
C ARG A 193 -7.13 4.24 -5.58
N PRO A 194 -6.03 4.47 -4.84
CA PRO A 194 -5.15 5.61 -5.05
C PRO A 194 -4.50 5.68 -6.44
N LEU A 195 -4.52 4.57 -7.17
CA LEU A 195 -3.87 4.39 -8.46
C LEU A 195 -4.85 4.32 -9.63
N ILE A 196 -6.16 4.54 -9.41
CA ILE A 196 -7.21 4.25 -10.40
C ILE A 196 -7.00 4.95 -11.74
N GLY A 197 -6.41 6.15 -11.74
CA GLY A 197 -6.09 6.94 -12.93
C GLY A 197 -4.59 7.20 -13.12
N THR A 198 -3.73 6.41 -12.47
CA THR A 198 -2.27 6.54 -12.56
C THR A 198 -1.73 5.51 -13.56
N ASP A 199 -0.84 5.93 -14.45
CA ASP A 199 -0.25 5.03 -15.43
C ASP A 199 0.87 4.16 -14.84
N LYS A 200 1.28 3.12 -15.60
CA LYS A 200 2.27 2.15 -15.14
C LYS A 200 3.66 2.76 -14.94
N LEU A 201 4.06 3.76 -15.72
CA LEU A 201 5.37 4.41 -15.58
C LEU A 201 5.42 5.26 -14.31
N GLU A 202 4.35 5.97 -14.01
CA GLU A 202 4.19 6.73 -12.77
C GLU A 202 4.25 5.81 -11.54
N ILE A 203 3.49 4.71 -11.55
CA ILE A 203 3.50 3.71 -10.46
C ILE A 203 4.90 3.13 -10.29
N THR A 204 5.57 2.76 -11.39
CA THR A 204 6.92 2.18 -11.37
C THR A 204 7.95 3.17 -10.82
N GLY A 205 7.87 4.44 -11.23
CA GLY A 205 8.75 5.49 -10.72
C GLY A 205 8.58 5.68 -9.21
N GLU A 206 7.34 5.64 -8.71
CA GLU A 206 7.05 5.72 -7.29
C GLU A 206 7.55 4.48 -6.52
N ALA A 207 7.33 3.28 -7.04
CA ALA A 207 7.83 2.04 -6.44
C ALA A 207 9.36 2.02 -6.32
N LYS A 208 10.08 2.56 -7.31
CA LYS A 208 11.54 2.71 -7.26
C LYS A 208 11.98 3.68 -6.18
N ARG A 209 11.32 4.83 -6.04
CA ARG A 209 11.60 5.79 -4.95
C ARG A 209 11.35 5.20 -3.56
N LEU A 210 10.38 4.31 -3.43
CA LEU A 210 10.07 3.62 -2.17
C LEU A 210 10.99 2.43 -1.88
N GLY A 211 11.79 1.99 -2.85
CA GLY A 211 12.58 0.76 -2.76
C GLY A 211 11.73 -0.51 -2.76
N THR A 212 10.47 -0.45 -3.19
CA THR A 212 9.57 -1.62 -3.28
C THR A 212 9.64 -2.29 -4.65
N PHE A 213 10.16 -1.61 -5.66
CA PHE A 213 10.21 -2.13 -7.04
C PHE A 213 11.01 -3.43 -7.16
N GLU A 214 12.25 -3.47 -6.67
CA GLU A 214 13.12 -4.65 -6.80
C GLU A 214 12.51 -5.89 -6.13
N ILE A 215 11.92 -5.72 -4.94
CA ILE A 215 11.20 -6.78 -4.23
C ILE A 215 9.97 -7.26 -5.03
N SER A 216 9.23 -6.31 -5.63
CA SER A 216 7.99 -6.63 -6.35
C SER A 216 8.23 -7.45 -7.64
N ILE A 217 9.39 -7.26 -8.28
CA ILE A 217 9.72 -7.97 -9.53
C ILE A 217 10.34 -9.35 -9.30
N GLU A 218 10.70 -9.70 -8.07
CA GLU A 218 11.21 -11.04 -7.75
C GLU A 218 10.17 -12.10 -8.15
N PRO A 219 10.57 -13.23 -8.75
CA PRO A 219 9.64 -14.31 -9.04
C PRO A 219 9.02 -14.86 -7.75
N ASP A 220 7.69 -14.96 -7.71
CA ASP A 220 6.98 -15.59 -6.60
C ASP A 220 5.86 -16.51 -7.08
N ALA A 221 5.34 -17.28 -6.12
CA ALA A 221 4.17 -18.11 -6.31
C ALA A 221 2.94 -17.34 -5.76
N ASP A 222 2.49 -16.34 -6.51
CA ASP A 222 1.32 -15.52 -6.17
C ASP A 222 0.05 -16.39 -6.10
N CYS A 223 -0.74 -16.21 -5.04
CA CYS A 223 -2.04 -16.85 -4.89
C CYS A 223 -2.95 -16.64 -6.10
N CYS A 224 -2.84 -15.48 -6.75
CA CYS A 224 -3.63 -15.11 -7.92
C CYS A 224 -3.19 -15.83 -9.18
N THR A 225 -2.16 -16.68 -9.17
CA THR A 225 -1.78 -17.57 -10.29
C THR A 225 -2.34 -18.98 -10.14
N LEU A 226 -2.72 -19.37 -8.92
CA LEU A 226 -3.27 -20.68 -8.64
C LEU A 226 -4.70 -20.79 -9.21
N PHE A 227 -4.88 -21.73 -10.16
CA PHE A 227 -6.16 -22.02 -10.82
C PHE A 227 -6.77 -20.84 -11.61
N VAL A 228 -5.93 -19.98 -12.19
CA VAL A 228 -6.38 -18.93 -13.12
C VAL A 228 -6.88 -19.54 -14.42
N PRO A 229 -8.07 -19.14 -14.91
CA PRO A 229 -8.57 -19.58 -16.21
C PRO A 229 -7.76 -18.96 -17.36
N ALA A 230 -7.60 -19.68 -18.47
CA ALA A 230 -6.95 -19.14 -19.68
C ALA A 230 -7.68 -17.91 -20.26
N HIS A 231 -9.01 -17.87 -20.12
CA HIS A 231 -9.85 -16.76 -20.57
C HIS A 231 -10.76 -16.28 -19.43
N PRO A 232 -10.26 -15.41 -18.54
CA PRO A 232 -11.09 -14.78 -17.51
C PRO A 232 -12.18 -13.90 -18.13
N ALA A 233 -13.36 -13.85 -17.52
CA ALA A 233 -14.43 -12.96 -17.96
C ALA A 233 -14.03 -11.48 -17.74
N THR A 234 -14.13 -10.67 -18.79
CA THR A 234 -13.89 -9.21 -18.75
C THR A 234 -15.13 -8.41 -18.35
N ARG A 235 -16.30 -9.07 -18.33
CA ARG A 235 -17.59 -8.52 -17.93
C ARG A 235 -18.45 -9.66 -17.37
N MET A 236 -18.97 -9.48 -16.16
CA MET A 236 -20.05 -10.30 -15.61
C MET A 236 -21.22 -9.41 -15.16
N SER A 237 -22.43 -9.92 -15.33
CA SER A 237 -23.65 -9.33 -14.78
C SER A 237 -23.78 -9.65 -13.28
N ALA A 238 -24.57 -8.85 -12.56
CA ALA A 238 -24.84 -9.11 -11.15
C ALA A 238 -25.58 -10.45 -10.94
N GLU A 239 -26.47 -10.82 -11.88
CA GLU A 239 -27.19 -12.10 -11.86
C GLU A 239 -26.23 -13.29 -12.00
N GLU A 240 -25.29 -13.24 -12.95
CA GLU A 240 -24.27 -14.29 -13.11
C GLU A 240 -23.42 -14.44 -11.85
N VAL A 241 -22.98 -13.32 -11.25
CA VAL A 241 -22.23 -13.31 -9.99
C VAL A 241 -23.05 -13.95 -8.86
N GLY A 242 -24.31 -13.55 -8.69
CA GLY A 242 -25.20 -14.10 -7.66
C GLY A 242 -25.43 -15.61 -7.85
N ALA A 243 -25.63 -16.06 -9.10
CA ALA A 243 -25.86 -17.46 -9.42
C ALA A 243 -24.63 -18.34 -9.17
N VAL A 244 -23.41 -17.84 -9.40
CA VAL A 244 -22.18 -18.60 -9.07
C VAL A 244 -21.89 -18.59 -7.58
N GLU A 245 -22.15 -17.49 -6.87
CA GLU A 245 -21.96 -17.39 -5.42
C GLU A 245 -22.97 -18.22 -4.65
N ALA A 246 -24.19 -18.39 -5.15
CA ALA A 246 -25.20 -19.27 -4.53
C ALA A 246 -24.80 -20.76 -4.48
N ARG A 247 -23.78 -21.15 -5.25
CA ARG A 247 -23.18 -22.51 -5.22
C ARG A 247 -22.15 -22.69 -4.12
N LEU A 248 -21.79 -21.61 -3.42
CA LEU A 248 -20.74 -21.57 -2.42
C LEU A 248 -21.35 -21.24 -1.06
N ASP A 249 -20.79 -21.83 -0.01
CA ASP A 249 -21.03 -21.37 1.36
C ASP A 249 -20.14 -20.15 1.65
N VAL A 250 -20.53 -18.99 1.10
CA VAL A 250 -19.74 -17.76 1.19
C VAL A 250 -19.46 -17.37 2.64
N ALA A 251 -20.43 -17.51 3.53
CA ALA A 251 -20.27 -17.15 4.94
C ALA A 251 -19.20 -18.02 5.61
N ARG A 252 -19.25 -19.34 5.41
CA ARG A 252 -18.24 -20.26 5.94
C ARG A 252 -16.86 -20.01 5.33
N LEU A 253 -16.76 -19.77 4.02
CA LEU A 253 -15.49 -19.47 3.34
C LEU A 253 -14.85 -18.17 3.87
N VAL A 254 -15.66 -17.14 4.12
CA VAL A 254 -15.19 -15.87 4.69
C VAL A 254 -14.70 -16.07 6.12
N ALA A 255 -15.45 -16.79 6.95
CA ALA A 255 -15.04 -17.13 8.31
C ALA A 255 -13.74 -17.94 8.32
N GLN A 256 -13.64 -18.96 7.46
CA GLN A 256 -12.44 -19.78 7.30
C GLN A 256 -11.20 -18.92 6.97
N GLY A 257 -11.31 -17.99 6.02
CA GLY A 257 -10.20 -17.10 5.67
C GLY A 257 -9.85 -16.13 6.80
N ALA A 258 -10.85 -15.52 7.43
CA ALA A 258 -10.62 -14.53 8.49
C ALA A 258 -10.06 -15.16 9.78
N ASP A 259 -10.52 -16.35 10.16
CA ASP A 259 -10.11 -17.04 11.38
C ASP A 259 -8.78 -17.79 11.19
N GLY A 260 -8.45 -18.18 9.96
CA GLY A 260 -7.15 -18.75 9.61
C GLY A 260 -6.03 -17.71 9.46
N ALA A 261 -6.33 -16.41 9.56
CA ALA A 261 -5.35 -15.36 9.35
C ALA A 261 -4.30 -15.31 10.48
N VAL A 262 -3.02 -15.33 10.12
CA VAL A 262 -1.89 -15.18 11.06
C VAL A 262 -1.42 -13.73 11.05
N THR A 263 -1.23 -13.14 12.23
CA THR A 263 -0.73 -11.77 12.36
C THR A 263 0.76 -11.75 12.66
N GLU A 264 1.51 -10.95 11.90
CA GLU A 264 2.91 -10.61 12.13
C GLU A 264 3.05 -9.10 12.35
N THR A 265 4.04 -8.68 13.14
CA THR A 265 4.27 -7.28 13.50
C THR A 265 5.67 -6.84 13.11
N PHE A 266 5.80 -5.60 12.64
CA PHE A 266 7.06 -5.00 12.18
C PHE A 266 7.24 -3.64 12.85
N ALA A 267 8.48 -3.27 13.16
CA ALA A 267 8.82 -1.99 13.77
C ALA A 267 10.05 -1.37 13.12
N PHE A 268 10.07 -0.03 13.02
CA PHE A 268 11.17 0.77 12.53
C PHE A 268 11.41 2.02 13.41
N PRO A 269 12.66 2.36 13.75
CA PRO A 269 13.84 1.52 13.58
C PRO A 269 13.72 0.25 14.45
N GLY A 270 14.30 -0.86 14.00
CA GLY A 270 14.14 -2.16 14.68
C GLY A 270 14.49 -2.07 16.17
N ALA A 271 13.86 -2.92 16.99
CA ALA A 271 14.10 -2.93 18.44
C ALA A 271 15.60 -3.07 18.75
N GLY A 272 16.22 -2.01 19.26
CA GLY A 272 17.64 -1.97 19.60
C GLY A 272 18.56 -1.21 18.64
N ALA A 273 18.05 -0.58 17.58
CA ALA A 273 18.86 0.34 16.77
C ALA A 273 19.25 1.59 17.58
N PRO A 274 20.54 1.94 17.69
CA PRO A 274 20.93 3.21 18.30
C PRO A 274 20.30 4.34 17.49
N VAL A 275 19.61 5.25 18.20
CA VAL A 275 19.18 6.52 17.61
C VAL A 275 20.46 7.30 17.34
N ALA A 276 20.83 7.42 16.07
CA ALA A 276 21.95 8.25 15.62
C ALA A 276 21.60 9.73 15.69
#